data_AF-A0A7C5Y6J7-F1
#
_entry.id   AF-A0A7C5Y6J7-F1
#
_cell.length_a   1.000
_cell.length_b   1.000
_cell.length_c   1.000
_cell.angle_alpha   90.00
_cell.angle_beta   90.00
_cell.angle_gamma   90.00
#
_symmetry.space_group_name_H-M   'P 1'
#
loop_
_entity.id
_entity.type
_entity.pdbx_description
1 polymer ?
#
loop_
_entity_poly.entity_id
_entity_poly.type
_entity_poly.pdbx_seq_one_letter_code
_entity_poly.pdbx_strand_id
1 'polypeptide(L)'
;MGLTAKVREYLKDITNYYKGITCYLVSTTSVETTTTVENINSFEKVECIDIKNFISGGLLEKELVICNERISKCILVLNGAKVDVVEVRGYEVLLHVDEALSVKEGDVLAYIVTSKGELRKFKSVRSGYVILIEEVIDKPQGYMIYLADGEYVREVK
;
A
#
# COMPACT_ATOMS: atom_id res chain seq x y z
N MET A 1 -24.98 21.75 -18.53
CA MET A 1 -23.65 21.10 -18.58
C MET A 1 -23.55 20.26 -19.85
N GLY A 2 -22.67 20.61 -20.78
CA GLY A 2 -22.55 19.95 -22.09
C GLY A 2 -21.93 18.55 -22.00
N LEU A 3 -22.29 17.69 -22.95
CA LEU A 3 -21.83 16.29 -23.08
C LEU A 3 -20.30 16.14 -22.97
N THR A 4 -19.56 17.11 -23.49
CA THR A 4 -18.09 17.19 -23.49
C THR A 4 -17.48 17.33 -22.09
N ALA A 5 -18.16 17.98 -21.14
CA ALA A 5 -17.66 18.10 -19.77
C ALA A 5 -17.74 16.75 -19.04
N LYS A 6 -18.85 16.02 -19.21
CA LYS A 6 -19.05 14.67 -18.63
C LYS A 6 -18.08 13.64 -19.20
N VAL A 7 -17.84 13.67 -20.51
CA VAL A 7 -16.87 12.77 -21.15
C VAL A 7 -15.45 13.06 -20.64
N ARG A 8 -15.09 14.34 -20.45
CA ARG A 8 -13.78 14.71 -19.93
C ARG A 8 -13.58 14.29 -18.47
N GLU A 9 -14.62 14.38 -17.66
CA GLU A 9 -14.63 13.91 -16.26
C GLU A 9 -14.49 12.39 -16.21
N TYR A 10 -15.30 11.66 -16.98
CA TYR A 10 -15.19 10.20 -17.12
C TYR A 10 -13.81 9.72 -17.60
N LEU A 11 -13.22 10.41 -18.59
CA LEU A 11 -11.87 10.10 -19.05
C LEU A 11 -10.82 10.37 -17.96
N LYS A 12 -10.96 11.43 -17.17
CA LYS A 12 -10.08 11.68 -16.02
C LYS A 12 -10.20 10.58 -14.97
N ASP A 13 -11.40 10.11 -14.66
CA ASP A 13 -11.63 9.04 -13.69
C ASP A 13 -11.00 7.72 -14.14
N ILE A 14 -11.17 7.36 -15.42
CA ILE A 14 -10.50 6.19 -16.02
C ILE A 14 -8.98 6.34 -15.96
N THR A 15 -8.44 7.51 -16.33
CA THR A 15 -6.99 7.72 -16.35
C THR A 15 -6.41 7.66 -14.94
N ASN A 16 -7.13 8.18 -13.93
CA ASN A 16 -6.75 8.06 -12.52
C ASN A 16 -6.79 6.61 -12.03
N TYR A 17 -7.71 5.77 -12.53
CA TYR A 17 -7.75 4.35 -12.18
C TYR A 17 -6.49 3.59 -12.63
N TYR A 18 -5.87 4.02 -13.73
CA TYR A 18 -4.60 3.48 -14.24
C TYR A 18 -3.34 4.12 -13.65
N LYS A 19 -3.48 5.15 -12.80
CA LYS A 19 -2.31 5.69 -12.09
C LYS A 19 -1.74 4.64 -11.15
N GLY A 20 -0.41 4.50 -11.20
CA GLY A 20 0.29 3.45 -10.49
C GLY A 20 0.56 3.78 -9.03
N ILE A 21 0.97 2.76 -8.30
CA ILE A 21 1.64 2.90 -7.03
C ILE A 21 3.14 2.92 -7.33
N THR A 22 3.87 3.85 -6.73
CA THR A 22 5.33 3.92 -6.82
C THR A 22 5.95 3.73 -5.45
N CYS A 23 7.02 2.93 -5.41
CA CYS A 23 7.70 2.57 -4.17
C CYS A 23 9.18 2.93 -4.26
N TYR A 24 9.72 3.41 -3.14
CA TYR A 24 11.10 3.83 -3.03
C TYR A 24 11.72 3.31 -1.74
N LEU A 25 12.96 2.84 -1.81
CA LEU A 25 13.81 2.65 -0.64
C LEU A 25 14.45 3.98 -0.27
N VAL A 26 14.43 4.30 1.03
CA VAL A 26 15.17 5.44 1.56
C VAL A 26 16.56 4.96 1.99
N SER A 27 17.59 5.46 1.31
CA SER A 27 18.98 5.22 1.66
C SER A 27 19.53 6.42 2.41
N THR A 28 19.97 6.20 3.65
CA THR A 28 20.79 7.17 4.40
C THR A 28 22.24 6.95 4.02
N THR A 29 22.80 7.85 3.22
CA THR A 29 24.24 7.81 2.91
C THR A 29 24.95 8.70 3.93
N SER A 30 25.44 8.12 5.03
CA SER A 30 26.36 8.85 5.91
C SER A 30 27.72 8.94 5.23
N VAL A 31 27.98 10.04 4.53
CA VAL A 31 29.33 10.34 4.03
C VAL A 31 30.13 10.94 5.18
N GLU A 32 30.96 10.13 5.82
CA GLU A 32 31.96 10.61 6.77
C GLU A 32 33.12 11.27 5.99
N THR A 33 32.94 12.53 5.61
CA THR A 33 34.06 13.40 5.30
C THR A 33 34.11 14.50 6.35
N THR A 34 35.20 14.49 7.11
CA THR A 34 35.57 15.47 8.13
C THR A 34 35.10 16.88 7.76
N THR A 35 34.19 17.42 8.57
CA THR A 35 33.81 18.83 8.79
C THR A 35 32.36 19.24 8.45
N THR A 36 31.55 18.46 7.73
CA THR A 36 30.10 18.75 7.62
C THR A 36 29.30 17.49 7.32
N VAL A 37 28.41 17.09 8.25
CA VAL A 37 27.43 16.01 8.02
C VAL A 37 26.30 16.58 7.17
N GLU A 38 26.35 16.39 5.86
CA GLU A 38 25.19 16.61 4.99
C GLU A 38 24.42 15.29 4.88
N ASN A 39 23.28 15.20 5.56
CA ASN A 39 22.36 14.06 5.46
C ASN A 39 21.69 14.05 4.09
N ILE A 40 22.29 13.40 3.10
CA ILE A 40 21.63 13.14 1.82
C ILE A 40 20.79 11.88 1.96
N ASN A 41 19.47 12.07 2.09
CA ASN A 41 18.49 11.00 1.90
C ASN A 41 18.33 10.80 0.39
N SER A 42 18.81 9.67 -0.13
CA SER A 42 18.57 9.28 -1.52
C SER A 42 17.38 8.32 -1.59
N PHE A 43 16.57 8.46 -2.64
CA PHE A 43 15.44 7.57 -2.92
C PHE A 43 15.80 6.67 -4.09
N GLU A 44 15.84 5.36 -3.85
CA GLU A 44 16.00 4.36 -4.89
C GLU A 44 14.62 3.81 -5.24
N LYS A 45 14.18 3.97 -6.49
CA LYS A 45 12.90 3.40 -6.93
C LYS A 45 13.00 1.87 -6.96
N VAL A 46 12.01 1.20 -6.38
CA VAL A 46 11.90 -0.27 -6.36
C VAL A 46 10.54 -0.71 -6.88
N GLU A 47 10.43 -1.98 -7.28
CA GLU A 47 9.13 -2.59 -7.53
C GLU A 47 8.39 -2.77 -6.20
N CYS A 48 7.13 -2.35 -6.13
CA CYS A 48 6.37 -2.41 -4.88
C CYS A 48 6.22 -3.85 -4.34
N ILE A 49 6.20 -4.85 -5.23
CA ILE A 49 6.16 -6.26 -4.84
C ILE A 49 7.41 -6.71 -4.09
N ASP A 50 8.54 -6.02 -4.27
CA ASP A 50 9.79 -6.34 -3.57
C ASP A 50 9.78 -5.85 -2.11
N ILE A 51 8.79 -5.03 -1.70
CA ILE A 51 8.64 -4.59 -0.30
C ILE A 51 8.62 -5.76 0.67
N LYS A 52 7.97 -6.88 0.28
CA LYS A 52 7.90 -8.08 1.11
C LYS A 52 9.27 -8.70 1.40
N ASN A 53 10.26 -8.49 0.54
CA ASN A 53 11.63 -8.98 0.74
C ASN A 53 12.37 -8.20 1.85
N PHE A 54 11.87 -7.03 2.23
CA PHE A 54 12.39 -6.23 3.34
C PHE A 54 11.64 -6.49 4.66
N ILE A 55 10.74 -7.47 4.69
CA ILE A 55 10.00 -7.85 5.90
C ILE A 55 10.59 -9.16 6.44
N SER A 56 11.14 -9.09 7.65
CA SER A 56 11.77 -10.22 8.33
C SER A 56 11.24 -10.33 9.75
N GLY A 57 10.74 -11.51 10.12
CA GLY A 57 10.12 -11.72 11.44
C GLY A 57 8.92 -10.80 11.73
N GLY A 58 8.23 -10.29 10.70
CA GLY A 58 7.12 -9.35 10.83
C GLY A 58 7.55 -7.90 11.10
N LEU A 59 8.83 -7.57 10.92
CA LEU A 59 9.36 -6.21 11.03
C LEU A 59 9.91 -5.75 9.68
N LEU A 60 9.70 -4.49 9.36
CA LEU A 60 10.27 -3.86 8.17
C LEU A 60 11.73 -3.46 8.41
N GLU A 61 12.67 -4.00 7.65
CA GLU A 61 14.11 -3.77 7.85
C GLU A 61 14.65 -2.49 7.17
N LYS A 62 13.89 -1.92 6.23
CA LYS A 62 14.27 -0.76 5.43
C LYS A 62 13.20 0.32 5.50
N GLU A 63 13.62 1.59 5.44
CA GLU A 63 12.68 2.69 5.28
C GLU A 63 12.15 2.73 3.85
N LEU A 64 10.84 2.96 3.71
CA LEU A 64 10.14 2.94 2.43
C LEU A 64 9.28 4.18 2.24
N VAL A 65 9.26 4.73 1.02
CA VAL A 65 8.23 5.67 0.60
C VAL A 65 7.29 4.96 -0.38
N ILE A 66 5.99 5.03 -0.11
CA ILE A 66 4.94 4.45 -0.95
C ILE A 66 4.02 5.60 -1.36
N CYS A 67 3.95 5.84 -2.66
CA CYS A 67 3.12 6.87 -3.26
C CYS A 67 2.01 6.23 -4.08
N ASN A 68 0.76 6.43 -3.66
CA ASN A 68 -0.41 6.05 -4.42
C ASN A 68 -0.99 7.29 -5.10
N GLU A 69 -0.71 7.39 -6.40
CA GLU A 69 -1.16 8.51 -7.22
C GLU A 69 -2.67 8.53 -7.45
N ARG A 70 -3.36 7.38 -7.30
CA ARG A 70 -4.84 7.27 -7.45
C ARG A 70 -5.56 8.10 -6.41
N ILE A 71 -5.01 8.11 -5.19
CA ILE A 71 -5.55 8.84 -4.04
C ILE A 71 -4.73 10.08 -3.66
N SER A 72 -3.68 10.39 -4.44
CA SER A 72 -2.76 11.51 -4.20
C SER A 72 -2.16 11.50 -2.77
N LYS A 73 -1.70 10.33 -2.32
CA LYS A 73 -1.06 10.17 -1.01
C LYS A 73 0.31 9.52 -1.13
N CYS A 74 1.25 10.00 -0.34
CA CYS A 74 2.53 9.35 -0.11
C CYS A 74 2.71 9.12 1.38
N ILE A 75 3.23 7.94 1.75
CA ILE A 75 3.59 7.61 3.12
C ILE A 75 5.06 7.20 3.19
N LEU A 76 5.74 7.63 4.25
CA LEU A 76 7.03 7.13 4.68
C LEU A 76 6.79 6.11 5.79
N VAL A 77 7.23 4.89 5.58
CA VAL A 77 7.22 3.81 6.57
C VAL A 77 8.62 3.66 7.12
N LEU A 78 8.77 3.95 8.40
CA LEU A 78 10.05 3.88 9.11
C LEU A 78 10.49 2.44 9.30
N ASN A 79 11.81 2.23 9.39
CA ASN A 79 12.36 0.94 9.74
C ASN A 79 11.90 0.50 11.13
N GLY A 80 11.81 -0.81 11.35
CA GLY A 80 11.30 -1.41 12.58
C GLY A 80 9.77 -1.39 12.70
N ALA A 81 9.04 -0.87 11.71
CA ALA A 81 7.59 -0.96 11.69
C ALA A 81 7.14 -2.43 11.74
N LYS A 82 6.25 -2.76 12.68
CA LYS A 82 5.59 -4.06 12.69
C LYS A 82 4.64 -4.16 11.50
N VAL A 83 4.82 -5.18 10.67
CA VAL A 83 3.97 -5.49 9.52
C VAL A 83 3.24 -6.79 9.76
N ASP A 84 1.91 -6.72 9.77
CA ASP A 84 1.07 -7.91 9.75
C ASP A 84 0.61 -8.21 8.34
N VAL A 85 0.57 -9.49 7.98
CA VAL A 85 0.08 -9.97 6.69
C VAL A 85 -1.29 -10.59 6.90
N VAL A 86 -2.26 -10.09 6.15
CA VAL A 86 -3.64 -10.53 6.20
C VAL A 86 -3.99 -11.16 4.86
N GLU A 87 -4.30 -12.44 4.88
CA GLU A 87 -4.70 -13.17 3.68
C GLU A 87 -6.23 -13.21 3.56
N VAL A 88 -6.73 -12.80 2.39
CA VAL A 88 -8.16 -12.86 2.04
C VAL A 88 -8.31 -13.78 0.83
N ARG A 89 -9.13 -14.82 0.95
CA ARG A 89 -9.41 -15.77 -0.14
C ARG A 89 -10.90 -15.98 -0.34
N GLY A 90 -11.31 -16.19 -1.59
CA GLY A 90 -12.67 -16.58 -1.94
C GLY A 90 -12.89 -16.80 -3.43
N TYR A 91 -14.11 -17.16 -3.81
CA TYR A 91 -14.42 -17.45 -5.22
C TYR A 91 -14.14 -16.22 -6.10
N GLU A 92 -14.56 -15.05 -5.61
CA GLU A 92 -14.15 -13.74 -6.13
C GLU A 92 -13.92 -12.80 -4.93
N VAL A 93 -12.88 -11.97 -5.00
CA VAL A 93 -12.52 -11.04 -3.92
C VAL A 93 -12.46 -9.62 -4.49
N LEU A 94 -13.25 -8.72 -3.88
CA LEU A 94 -13.33 -7.32 -4.23
C LEU A 94 -12.68 -6.50 -3.11
N LEU A 95 -11.49 -5.96 -3.36
CA LEU A 95 -10.78 -5.12 -2.39
C LEU A 95 -11.53 -3.79 -2.18
N HIS A 96 -11.61 -3.36 -0.92
CA HIS A 96 -12.19 -2.08 -0.51
C HIS A 96 -11.14 -1.10 0.03
N VAL A 97 -9.87 -1.50 0.00
CA VAL A 97 -8.71 -0.73 0.44
C VAL A 97 -7.68 -0.68 -0.67
N ASP A 98 -6.72 0.23 -0.51
CA ASP A 98 -5.69 0.54 -1.48
C ASP A 98 -4.40 0.91 -0.73
N GLU A 99 -3.24 0.78 -1.37
CA GLU A 99 -1.95 1.14 -0.78
C GLU A 99 -1.91 2.61 -0.36
N ALA A 100 -1.13 2.91 0.68
CA ALA A 100 -1.04 4.20 1.35
C ALA A 100 -2.32 4.69 2.07
N LEU A 101 -3.38 3.87 2.16
CA LEU A 101 -4.53 4.15 3.02
C LEU A 101 -4.34 3.65 4.45
N SER A 102 -4.86 4.41 5.41
CA SER A 102 -5.03 3.96 6.78
C SER A 102 -6.33 3.19 6.94
N VAL A 103 -6.29 2.16 7.80
CA VAL A 103 -7.43 1.34 8.19
C VAL A 103 -7.49 1.26 9.71
N LYS A 104 -8.71 1.22 10.26
CA LYS A 104 -8.95 0.96 11.68
C LYS A 104 -9.37 -0.49 11.87
N GLU A 105 -9.19 -0.97 13.10
CA GLU A 105 -9.79 -2.24 13.50
C GLU A 105 -11.31 -2.23 13.24
N GLY A 106 -11.80 -3.29 12.59
CA GLY A 106 -13.20 -3.43 12.20
C GLY A 106 -13.59 -2.83 10.84
N ASP A 107 -12.72 -2.03 10.22
CA ASP A 107 -12.94 -1.52 8.86
C ASP A 107 -12.97 -2.66 7.84
N VAL A 108 -13.77 -2.51 6.79
CA VAL A 108 -13.88 -3.54 5.73
C VAL A 108 -12.67 -3.43 4.80
N LEU A 109 -11.86 -4.48 4.73
CA LEU A 109 -10.73 -4.57 3.81
C LEU A 109 -11.16 -5.10 2.43
N ALA A 110 -12.09 -6.04 2.41
CA ALA A 110 -12.57 -6.66 1.17
C ALA A 110 -13.98 -7.22 1.32
N TYR A 111 -14.64 -7.41 0.18
CA TYR A 111 -15.85 -8.19 0.05
C TYR A 111 -15.52 -9.51 -0.65
N ILE A 112 -15.98 -10.61 -0.09
CA ILE A 112 -15.76 -11.96 -0.62
C ILE A 112 -17.09 -12.46 -1.18
N VAL A 113 -17.11 -12.78 -2.47
CA VAL A 113 -18.20 -13.51 -3.11
C VAL A 113 -17.91 -15.00 -2.95
N THR A 114 -18.86 -15.75 -2.40
CA THR A 114 -18.76 -17.21 -2.29
C THR A 114 -19.15 -17.90 -3.60
N SER A 115 -18.83 -19.18 -3.74
CA SER A 115 -19.28 -19.98 -4.90
C SER A 115 -20.81 -20.08 -5.04
N LYS A 116 -21.57 -19.74 -3.99
CA LYS A 116 -23.04 -19.69 -3.99
C LYS A 116 -23.60 -18.28 -4.23
N GLY A 117 -22.75 -17.28 -4.47
CA GLY A 117 -23.16 -15.89 -4.66
C GLY A 117 -23.44 -15.11 -3.37
N GLU A 118 -23.21 -15.68 -2.18
CA GLU A 118 -23.28 -14.92 -0.93
C GLU A 118 -22.13 -13.92 -0.84
N LEU A 119 -22.41 -12.70 -0.37
CA LEU A 119 -21.42 -11.66 -0.12
C LEU A 119 -21.04 -11.64 1.37
N ARG A 120 -19.74 -11.75 1.67
CA ARG A 120 -19.20 -11.66 3.04
C ARG A 120 -18.23 -10.50 3.15
N LYS A 121 -18.26 -9.80 4.30
CA LYS A 121 -17.31 -8.74 4.61
C LYS A 121 -16.09 -9.34 5.29
N PHE A 122 -14.91 -9.03 4.78
CA PHE A 122 -13.65 -9.30 5.45
C PHE A 122 -13.18 -8.00 6.11
N LYS A 123 -13.01 -8.04 7.43
CA LYS A 123 -12.69 -6.85 8.24
C LYS A 123 -11.25 -6.89 8.74
N SER A 124 -10.67 -5.72 8.93
CA SER A 124 -9.36 -5.58 9.56
C SER A 124 -9.44 -6.00 11.01
N VAL A 125 -8.48 -6.81 11.44
CA VAL A 125 -8.32 -7.22 12.85
C VAL A 125 -7.46 -6.24 13.64
N ARG A 126 -6.85 -5.25 12.99
CA ARG A 126 -6.04 -4.22 13.64
C ARG A 126 -6.08 -2.89 12.88
N SER A 127 -5.64 -1.83 13.53
CA SER A 127 -5.36 -0.55 12.88
C SER A 127 -3.96 -0.55 12.25
N GLY A 128 -3.79 0.21 11.16
CA GLY A 128 -2.51 0.35 10.46
C GLY A 128 -2.63 1.05 9.11
N TYR A 129 -1.56 1.02 8.33
CA TYR A 129 -1.53 1.50 6.94
C TYR A 129 -1.27 0.34 5.99
N VAL A 130 -2.00 0.31 4.87
CA VAL A 130 -1.77 -0.64 3.79
C VAL A 130 -0.48 -0.25 3.06
N ILE A 131 0.54 -1.10 3.12
CA ILE A 131 1.83 -0.84 2.47
C ILE A 131 2.04 -1.64 1.19
N LEU A 132 1.32 -2.74 1.03
CA LEU A 132 1.37 -3.60 -0.15
C LEU A 132 0.08 -4.41 -0.22
N ILE A 133 -0.49 -4.51 -1.42
CA ILE A 133 -1.50 -5.50 -1.75
C ILE A 133 -0.91 -6.40 -2.85
N GLU A 134 -0.81 -7.69 -2.57
CA GLU A 134 -0.31 -8.68 -3.52
C GLU A 134 -1.44 -9.64 -3.92
N GLU A 135 -1.66 -9.80 -5.22
CA GLU A 135 -2.57 -10.84 -5.73
C GLU A 135 -1.90 -12.22 -5.64
N VAL A 136 -2.58 -13.16 -5.00
CA VAL A 136 -2.20 -14.56 -4.98
C VAL A 136 -2.79 -15.22 -6.21
N ILE A 137 -1.93 -15.53 -7.19
CA ILE A 137 -2.33 -16.18 -8.45
C ILE A 137 -2.64 -17.66 -8.18
N ASP A 138 -3.81 -17.91 -7.61
CA ASP A 138 -4.35 -19.23 -7.32
C ASP A 138 -5.89 -19.22 -7.43
N LYS A 139 -6.52 -20.41 -7.46
CA LYS A 139 -7.97 -20.56 -7.31
C LYS A 139 -8.28 -21.31 -6.02
N PRO A 140 -9.09 -20.75 -5.10
CA PRO A 140 -9.84 -19.49 -5.17
C PRO A 140 -8.97 -18.22 -5.22
N GLN A 141 -9.51 -17.13 -5.80
CA GLN A 141 -8.84 -15.83 -5.88
C GLN A 141 -8.41 -15.37 -4.48
N GLY A 142 -7.19 -14.86 -4.37
CA GLY A 142 -6.63 -14.44 -3.09
C GLY A 142 -5.83 -13.15 -3.17
N TYR A 143 -5.79 -12.45 -2.05
CA TYR A 143 -4.94 -11.28 -1.85
C TYR A 143 -4.22 -11.37 -0.50
N MET A 144 -2.95 -10.98 -0.48
CA MET A 144 -2.21 -10.69 0.74
C MET A 144 -2.16 -9.17 0.94
N ILE A 145 -2.66 -8.70 2.09
CA ILE A 145 -2.68 -7.29 2.47
C ILE A 145 -1.66 -7.11 3.60
N TYR A 146 -0.65 -6.28 3.36
CA TYR A 146 0.39 -5.97 4.33
C TYR A 146 0.06 -4.67 5.06
N LEU A 147 -0.07 -4.75 6.38
CA LEU A 147 -0.45 -3.64 7.26
C LEU A 147 0.71 -3.24 8.16
N ALA A 148 1.28 -2.05 7.93
CA ALA A 148 2.28 -1.48 8.83
C ALA A 148 1.62 -0.76 10.01
N ASP A 149 2.30 -0.80 11.16
CA ASP A 149 1.90 -0.06 12.34
C ASP A 149 1.93 1.46 12.12
N GLY A 150 0.82 2.14 12.44
CA GLY A 150 0.65 3.57 12.19
C GLY A 150 1.65 4.44 12.97
N GLU A 151 2.18 3.97 14.11
CA GLU A 151 3.19 4.70 14.88
C GLU A 151 4.49 4.94 14.10
N TYR A 152 4.78 4.09 13.12
CA TYR A 152 5.97 4.14 12.26
C TYR A 152 5.68 4.75 10.88
N VAL A 153 4.47 5.26 10.66
CA VAL A 153 4.08 5.84 9.36
C VAL A 153 3.97 7.34 9.47
N ARG A 154 4.49 8.06 8.46
CA ARG A 154 4.38 9.51 8.31
C ARG A 154 3.82 9.81 6.93
N GLU A 155 2.83 10.69 6.86
CA GLU A 155 2.38 11.21 5.56
C GLU A 155 3.42 12.18 5.00
N VAL A 156 3.80 11.98 3.75
CA VAL A 156 4.73 12.85 3.02
C VAL A 156 3.91 13.73 2.08
N LYS A 157 4.13 15.04 2.14
CA LYS A 157 3.45 16.03 1.30
C LYS A 157 4.31 16.45 0.12
#